data_AF-A0A8S3C972-F1
#
_entry.id   AF-A0A8S3C972-F1
#
_cell.length_a   1.000
_cell.length_b   1.000
_cell.length_c   1.000
_cell.angle_alpha   90.00
_cell.angle_beta   90.00
_cell.angle_gamma   90.00
#
_symmetry.space_group_name_H-M   'P 1'
#
loop_
_entity.id
_entity.type
_entity.pdbx_description
1 polymer ?
#
loop_
_entity_poly.entity_id
_entity_poly.type
_entity_poly.pdbx_seq_one_letter_code
_entity_poly.pdbx_strand_id
1 'polypeptide(L)'
;MTFTSTSRTDWTRSDIYHNSFLIPPNNALTTALKLSEKHELPPYAIAQINIDNAGLTDKAKIIVGPAITTLSNIKSNASFDLAFIDADKQSNIEYFIQAKRLVRKGGCYYCRQC
;
A
#
# COMPACT_ATOMS: atom_id res chain seq x y z
N MET A 1 3.99 15.41 31.95
CA MET A 1 3.64 15.42 30.51
C MET A 1 2.56 14.38 30.28
N THR A 2 1.36 14.83 29.92
CA THR A 2 0.27 13.95 29.46
C THR A 2 0.44 13.75 27.96
N PHE A 3 0.67 12.51 27.53
CA PHE A 3 0.65 12.16 26.11
C PHE A 3 -0.81 12.04 25.66
N THR A 4 -1.23 12.88 24.73
CA THR A 4 -2.50 12.73 24.03
C THR A 4 -2.30 11.80 22.84
N SER A 5 -3.12 10.75 22.73
CA SER A 5 -3.06 9.84 21.59
C SER A 5 -3.48 10.54 20.30
N THR A 6 -2.69 10.39 19.25
CA THR A 6 -2.97 10.94 17.92
C THR A 6 -4.26 10.35 17.34
N SER A 7 -5.17 11.19 16.85
CA SER A 7 -6.46 10.78 16.29
C SER A 7 -6.35 10.40 14.80
N ARG A 8 -7.34 9.66 14.25
CA ARG A 8 -7.40 9.34 12.80
C ARG A 8 -7.36 10.60 11.92
N THR A 9 -7.95 11.70 12.40
CA THR A 9 -7.90 13.01 11.72
C THR A 9 -6.50 13.61 11.71
N ASP A 10 -5.74 13.46 12.79
CA ASP A 10 -4.35 13.91 12.85
C ASP A 10 -3.47 13.11 11.87
N TRP A 11 -3.66 11.79 11.80
CA TRP A 11 -2.98 10.92 10.83
C TRP A 11 -3.26 11.31 9.38
N THR A 12 -4.53 11.54 9.06
CA THR A 12 -4.94 11.95 7.70
C THR A 12 -4.34 13.32 7.35
N ARG A 13 -4.35 14.28 8.29
CA ARG A 13 -3.73 15.59 8.09
C ARG A 13 -2.22 15.48 7.86
N SER A 14 -1.55 14.62 8.62
CA SER A 14 -0.12 14.34 8.46
C SER A 14 0.17 13.77 7.07
N ASP A 15 -0.59 12.77 6.63
CA ASP A 15 -0.41 12.14 5.32
C ASP A 15 -0.60 13.13 4.17
N ILE A 16 -1.65 13.95 4.22
CA ILE A 16 -1.88 15.02 3.24
C ILE A 16 -0.69 15.98 3.21
N TYR A 17 -0.20 16.41 4.38
CA TYR A 17 0.95 17.32 4.46
C TYR A 17 2.21 16.70 3.85
N HIS A 18 2.53 15.44 4.18
CA HIS A 18 3.69 14.76 3.61
C HIS A 18 3.57 14.62 2.08
N ASN A 19 2.43 14.14 1.59
CA ASN A 19 2.20 13.88 0.16
C ASN A 19 2.09 15.16 -0.68
N SER A 20 1.66 16.28 -0.09
CA SER A 20 1.45 17.53 -0.82
C SER A 20 2.62 18.51 -0.68
N PHE A 21 3.38 18.46 0.42
CA PHE A 21 4.39 19.47 0.74
C PHE A 21 5.82 18.92 0.88
N LEU A 22 5.99 17.78 1.55
CA LEU A 22 7.33 17.26 1.86
C LEU A 22 7.90 16.33 0.79
N ILE A 23 7.04 15.59 0.10
CA ILE A 23 7.48 14.60 -0.90
C ILE A 23 7.59 15.31 -2.25
N PRO A 24 8.78 15.35 -2.86
CA PRO A 24 8.96 15.99 -4.15
C PRO A 24 8.19 15.23 -5.25
N PRO A 25 7.82 15.91 -6.34
CA PRO A 25 7.18 15.27 -7.49
C PRO A 25 8.01 14.09 -8.00
N ASN A 26 7.37 12.93 -8.16
CA ASN A 26 8.01 11.75 -8.70
C ASN A 26 7.73 11.66 -10.21
N ASN A 27 8.76 11.92 -11.02
CA ASN A 27 8.66 11.89 -12.49
C ASN A 27 8.19 10.53 -13.03
N ALA A 28 8.60 9.42 -12.42
CA ALA A 28 8.18 8.08 -12.80
C ALA A 28 6.69 7.87 -12.51
N LEU A 29 6.20 8.33 -11.34
CA LEU A 29 4.78 8.29 -11.01
C LEU A 29 3.95 9.14 -11.97
N THR A 30 4.38 10.39 -12.23
CA THR A 30 3.69 11.27 -13.18
C THR A 30 3.65 10.66 -14.58
N THR A 31 4.74 10.03 -15.01
CA THR A 31 4.81 9.36 -16.31
C THR A 31 3.88 8.15 -16.36
N ALA A 32 3.88 7.33 -15.32
CA ALA A 32 2.97 6.18 -15.21
C ALA A 32 1.50 6.62 -15.30
N LEU A 33 1.10 7.66 -14.55
CA LEU A 33 -0.27 8.18 -14.58
C LEU A 33 -0.67 8.71 -15.96
N LYS A 34 0.21 9.48 -16.62
CA LYS A 34 -0.02 9.98 -17.99
C LYS A 34 -0.13 8.85 -19.01
N LEU A 35 0.66 7.80 -18.86
CA LEU A 35 0.58 6.62 -19.72
C LEU A 35 -0.73 5.86 -19.50
N SER A 36 -1.17 5.67 -18.25
CA SER A 36 -2.49 5.10 -17.95
C SER A 36 -3.60 5.91 -18.65
N GLU A 37 -3.59 7.24 -18.48
CA GLU A 37 -4.58 8.13 -19.08
C GLU A 37 -4.58 8.07 -20.62
N LYS A 38 -3.40 8.15 -21.24
CA LYS A 38 -3.24 8.07 -22.70
C LYS A 38 -3.82 6.78 -23.31
N HIS A 39 -3.77 5.69 -22.55
CA HIS A 39 -4.27 4.38 -22.99
C HIS A 39 -5.67 4.06 -22.45
N GLU A 40 -6.35 5.04 -21.82
CA GLU A 40 -7.68 4.87 -21.23
C GLU A 40 -7.73 3.73 -20.19
N LEU A 41 -6.61 3.49 -19.51
CA LEU A 41 -6.45 2.45 -18.50
C LEU A 41 -6.64 3.04 -17.09
N PRO A 42 -7.12 2.23 -16.13
CA PRO A 42 -7.16 2.67 -14.74
C PRO A 42 -5.73 2.93 -14.21
N PRO A 43 -5.56 3.84 -13.23
CA PRO A 43 -4.24 4.27 -12.76
C PRO A 43 -3.29 3.14 -12.35
N TYR A 44 -3.83 2.02 -11.85
CA TYR A 44 -3.05 0.87 -11.40
C TYR A 44 -2.60 -0.07 -12.54
N ALA A 45 -3.14 0.03 -13.75
CA ALA A 45 -2.89 -0.92 -14.83
C ALA A 45 -1.42 -0.97 -15.26
N ILE A 46 -0.73 0.17 -15.19
CA ILE A 46 0.69 0.29 -15.54
C ILE A 46 1.58 -0.55 -14.61
N ALA A 47 1.12 -0.87 -13.40
CA ALA A 47 1.89 -1.73 -12.49
C ALA A 47 2.15 -3.12 -13.10
N GLN A 48 1.13 -3.73 -13.73
CA GLN A 48 1.29 -5.04 -14.36
C GLN A 48 2.26 -4.95 -15.54
N ILE A 49 2.09 -3.94 -16.40
CA ILE A 49 2.96 -3.71 -17.56
C ILE A 49 4.42 -3.53 -17.13
N ASN A 50 4.67 -2.79 -16.04
CA ASN A 50 6.03 -2.62 -15.52
C ASN A 50 6.62 -3.92 -14.97
N ILE A 51 5.83 -4.75 -14.30
CA ILE A 51 6.26 -6.06 -13.80
C ILE A 51 6.61 -7.00 -14.97
N ASP A 52 5.77 -7.01 -16.00
CA ASP A 52 5.96 -7.83 -17.20
C ASP A 52 7.22 -7.40 -17.96
N ASN A 53 7.41 -6.09 -18.17
CA ASN A 53 8.60 -5.53 -18.80
C ASN A 53 9.88 -5.82 -18.00
N ALA A 54 9.78 -5.91 -16.67
CA ALA A 54 10.90 -6.27 -15.81
C ALA A 54 11.18 -7.79 -15.77
N GLY A 55 10.33 -8.63 -16.40
CA GLY A 55 10.45 -10.08 -16.37
C GLY A 55 10.19 -10.67 -14.96
N LEU A 56 9.34 -10.01 -14.17
CA LEU A 56 9.06 -10.38 -12.77
C LEU A 56 7.68 -10.99 -12.56
N THR A 57 6.96 -11.32 -13.63
CA THR A 57 5.59 -11.86 -13.59
C THR A 57 5.48 -13.12 -12.72
N ASP A 58 6.49 -13.98 -12.70
CA ASP A 58 6.50 -15.20 -11.88
C ASP A 58 6.74 -14.93 -10.38
N LYS A 59 7.19 -13.72 -10.02
CA LYS A 59 7.54 -13.33 -8.64
C LYS A 59 6.52 -12.39 -8.00
N ALA A 60 5.71 -11.71 -8.79
CA ALA A 60 4.78 -10.70 -8.30
C ALA A 60 3.37 -10.96 -8.83
N LYS A 61 2.41 -11.10 -7.91
CA LYS A 61 0.99 -11.24 -8.23
C LYS A 61 0.24 -9.99 -7.83
N ILE A 62 -0.39 -9.33 -8.80
CA ILE A 62 -1.28 -8.19 -8.54
C ILE A 62 -2.69 -8.72 -8.28
N ILE A 63 -3.34 -8.21 -7.23
CA ILE A 63 -4.75 -8.45 -6.94
C ILE A 63 -5.46 -7.10 -6.97
N VAL A 64 -6.37 -6.92 -7.92
CA VAL A 64 -7.10 -5.67 -8.11
C VAL A 64 -8.35 -5.67 -7.23
N GLY A 65 -8.56 -4.58 -6.50
CA GLY A 65 -9.72 -4.34 -5.65
C GLY A 65 -9.34 -3.65 -4.34
N PRO A 66 -10.32 -3.28 -3.49
CA PRO A 66 -10.03 -2.74 -2.17
C PRO A 66 -9.17 -3.72 -1.36
N ALA A 67 -8.05 -3.24 -0.82
CA ALA A 67 -7.09 -4.08 -0.12
C ALA A 67 -7.73 -4.81 1.08
N ILE A 68 -8.57 -4.14 1.87
CA ILE A 68 -9.27 -4.77 3.00
C ILE A 68 -10.16 -5.95 2.58
N THR A 69 -10.88 -5.81 1.45
CA THR A 69 -11.74 -6.87 0.92
C THR A 69 -10.92 -8.03 0.38
N THR A 70 -9.87 -7.73 -0.39
CA THR A 70 -9.03 -8.76 -1.03
C THR A 70 -8.16 -9.53 -0.04
N LEU A 71 -7.57 -8.84 0.95
CA LEU A 71 -6.78 -9.45 2.03
C LEU A 71 -7.60 -10.47 2.82
N SER A 72 -8.88 -10.18 3.07
CA SER A 72 -9.79 -11.09 3.80
C SER A 72 -9.99 -12.43 3.09
N ASN A 73 -9.86 -12.48 1.77
CA ASN A 73 -9.98 -13.70 0.96
C ASN A 73 -8.70 -14.54 0.97
N ILE A 74 -7.57 -13.98 1.41
CA ILE A 74 -6.32 -14.73 1.53
C ILE A 74 -6.44 -15.64 2.74
N LYS A 75 -6.44 -16.96 2.49
CA LYS A 75 -6.48 -17.96 3.55
C LYS A 75 -5.28 -17.78 4.49
N SER A 76 -5.56 -17.82 5.80
CA SER A 76 -4.49 -17.74 6.79
C SER A 76 -3.80 -19.10 6.91
N ASN A 77 -2.59 -19.19 6.37
CA ASN A 77 -1.59 -20.20 6.71
C ASN A 77 -0.29 -19.52 7.21
N ALA A 78 -0.38 -18.26 7.66
CA ALA A 78 0.73 -17.44 8.13
C ALA A 78 1.98 -17.57 7.24
N SER A 79 1.85 -17.38 5.93
CA SER A 79 2.90 -17.71 4.96
C SER A 79 3.75 -16.54 4.48
N PHE A 80 3.55 -15.34 5.05
CA PHE A 80 4.34 -14.17 4.66
C PHE A 80 5.45 -13.87 5.67
N ASP A 81 6.65 -13.59 5.18
CA ASP A 81 7.79 -13.12 5.99
C ASP A 81 7.70 -11.63 6.32
N LEU A 82 7.12 -10.85 5.41
CA LEU A 82 7.04 -9.40 5.48
C LEU A 82 5.70 -8.90 4.95
N ALA A 83 5.10 -7.93 5.65
CA ALA A 83 4.04 -7.08 5.11
C ALA A 83 4.51 -5.62 5.03
N PHE A 84 4.39 -5.01 3.85
CA PHE A 84 4.65 -3.59 3.65
C PHE A 84 3.32 -2.88 3.39
N ILE A 85 2.95 -1.96 4.30
CA ILE A 85 1.67 -1.25 4.28
C ILE A 85 1.97 0.22 3.95
N ASP A 86 1.68 0.61 2.71
CA ASP A 86 1.69 2.00 2.24
C ASP A 86 0.38 2.30 1.53
N ALA A 87 -0.67 2.48 2.33
CA ALA A 87 -2.04 2.67 1.88
C ALA A 87 -2.70 3.83 2.65
N ASP A 88 -4.03 3.95 2.53
CA ASP A 88 -4.82 4.94 3.22
C ASP A 88 -4.72 4.80 4.75
N LYS A 89 -4.56 5.92 5.45
CA LYS A 89 -4.33 5.90 6.90
C LYS A 89 -5.59 5.59 7.71
N GLN A 90 -6.76 5.76 7.10
CA GLN A 90 -8.05 5.51 7.75
C GLN A 90 -8.23 4.03 8.06
N SER A 91 -7.71 3.15 7.21
CA SER A 91 -7.81 1.70 7.36
C SER A 91 -6.55 1.05 7.97
N ASN A 92 -5.62 1.83 8.52
CA ASN A 92 -4.34 1.32 9.05
C ASN A 92 -4.52 0.24 10.13
N ILE A 93 -5.50 0.39 11.01
CA ILE A 93 -5.76 -0.60 12.07
C ILE A 93 -6.19 -1.93 11.44
N GLU A 94 -7.04 -1.85 10.44
CA GLU A 94 -7.58 -2.97 9.70
C GLU A 94 -6.47 -3.67 8.89
N TYR A 95 -5.58 -2.90 8.25
CA TYR A 95 -4.37 -3.45 7.60
C TYR A 95 -3.45 -4.15 8.59
N PHE A 96 -3.24 -3.56 9.77
CA PHE A 96 -2.39 -4.15 10.81
C PHE A 96 -2.96 -5.48 11.32
N ILE A 97 -4.28 -5.56 11.52
CA ILE A 97 -4.96 -6.80 11.91
C ILE A 97 -4.76 -7.88 10.84
N GLN A 98 -4.90 -7.53 9.55
CA GLN A 98 -4.66 -8.47 8.45
C GLN A 98 -3.19 -8.89 8.36
N ALA A 99 -2.24 -7.97 8.53
CA ALA A 99 -0.82 -8.27 8.54
C ALA A 99 -0.47 -9.23 9.68
N LYS A 100 -0.97 -8.99 10.90
CA LYS A 100 -0.77 -9.89 12.05
C LYS A 100 -1.34 -11.29 11.80
N ARG A 101 -2.45 -11.39 11.06
CA ARG A 101 -3.06 -12.67 10.69
C ARG A 101 -2.23 -13.43 9.65
N LEU A 102 -1.64 -12.73 8.68
CA LEU A 102 -1.02 -13.31 7.49
C LEU A 102 0.51 -13.48 7.60
N VAL A 103 1.18 -12.66 8.40
CA VAL A 103 2.62 -12.72 8.63
C VAL A 103 2.95 -13.77 9.68
N ARG A 104 3.97 -14.60 9.41
CA ARG A 104 4.39 -15.66 10.32
C ARG A 104 4.98 -15.13 11.61
N LYS A 105 5.03 -15.98 12.64
CA LYS A 105 5.79 -15.67 13.86
C LYS A 105 7.26 -15.41 13.51
N GLY A 106 7.80 -14.31 14.02
CA GLY A 106 9.16 -13.85 13.71
C GLY A 106 9.31 -13.13 12.37
N GLY A 107 8.21 -12.94 11.62
CA GLY A 107 8.17 -12.05 10.46
C GLY A 107 8.02 -10.58 10.86
N CYS A 108 8.04 -9.70 9.86
CA CYS A 108 7.97 -8.26 10.05
C CYS A 108 6.75 -7.66 9.37
N TYR A 109 6.25 -6.56 9.92
CA TYR A 109 5.34 -5.67 9.19
C TYR A 109 5.88 -4.25 9.34
N TYR A 110 5.93 -3.54 8.21
CA TYR A 110 6.31 -2.14 8.17
C TYR A 110 5.13 -1.37 7.61
N CYS A 111 4.70 -0.35 8.34
CA CYS A 111 3.66 0.55 7.90
C CYS A 111 4.25 1.95 7.78
N ARG A 112 4.07 2.55 6.60
CA ARG A 112 4.58 3.88 6.31
C ARG A 112 3.61 4.92 6.89
N GLN A 113 4.13 5.87 7.65
CA GLN A 113 3.36 6.97 8.23
C GLN A 113 2.13 6.49 9.04
N CYS A 114 2.34 5.43 9.81
CA CYS A 114 1.70 5.29 11.11
C CYS A 114 2.68 5.81 12.18
#